data_AF-A0A3A2Z0U9-F1
#
_entry.id   AF-A0A3A2Z0U9-F1
#
_cell.length_a   1.000
_cell.length_b   1.000
_cell.length_c   1.000
_cell.angle_alpha   90.00
_cell.angle_beta   90.00
_cell.angle_gamma   90.00
#
_symmetry.space_group_name_H-M   'P 1'
#
loop_
_entity.id
_entity.type
_entity.pdbx_description
1 polymer ?
#
loop_
_entity_poly.entity_id
_entity_poly.type
_entity_poly.pdbx_seq_one_letter_code
_entity_poly.pdbx_strand_id
1 'polypeptide(L)' 'MQWKFVLDRPEGVDESVTGKFFVMHPSGEQLGKITELAEQGKVRAVVDSVFKLDEFEKAFERLGSGRTRGKVVLRLDDEE' A
#
# COMPACT_ATOMS: atom_id res chain seq x y z
N MET A 1 14.90 -19.13 17.16
CA MET A 1 14.56 -18.34 15.96
C MET A 1 14.63 -16.87 16.33
N GLN A 2 15.71 -16.19 15.96
CA GLN A 2 15.86 -14.76 16.19
C GLN A 2 15.30 -14.04 14.97
N TRP A 3 14.07 -13.54 15.08
CA TRP A 3 13.47 -12.71 14.03
C TRP A 3 14.32 -11.45 13.91
N LYS A 4 15.08 -11.34 12.83
CA LYS A 4 15.94 -10.18 12.57
C LYS A 4 15.04 -9.08 12.00
N PHE A 5 14.53 -8.21 12.87
CA PHE A 5 13.73 -7.02 12.50
C PHE A 5 14.57 -5.90 11.86
N VAL A 6 15.79 -6.21 11.44
CA VAL A 6 16.69 -5.30 10.73
C VAL A 6 16.39 -5.46 9.25
N LEU A 7 15.73 -4.48 8.67
CA LEU A 7 15.56 -4.38 7.23
C LEU A 7 16.93 -4.04 6.64
N ASP A 8 17.49 -4.92 5.82
CA ASP A 8 18.69 -4.60 5.05
C ASP A 8 18.38 -3.40 4.14
N ARG A 9 19.33 -2.47 4.03
CA ARG A 9 19.17 -1.28 3.17
C ARG A 9 19.07 -1.73 1.70
N PRO A 10 18.01 -1.35 0.97
CA PRO A 10 17.91 -1.66 -0.45
C PRO A 10 19.05 -0.98 -1.24
N GLU A 11 19.50 -1.61 -2.32
CA GLU A 11 20.50 -1.03 -3.21
C GLU A 11 20.02 0.32 -3.78
N GLY A 12 20.92 1.30 -3.82
CA GLY A 12 20.64 2.64 -4.34
C GLY A 12 19.93 3.60 -3.37
N VAL A 13 19.70 3.19 -2.11
CA VAL A 13 19.16 4.08 -1.07
C VAL A 13 20.31 4.79 -0.34
N ASP A 14 20.23 6.11 -0.24
CA ASP A 14 21.22 6.95 0.42
C ASP A 14 21.40 6.62 1.92
N GLU A 15 22.60 6.82 2.45
CA GLU A 15 22.92 6.49 3.84
C GLU A 15 22.15 7.32 4.87
N SER A 16 21.68 8.51 4.48
CA SER A 16 20.84 9.39 5.31
C SER A 16 19.42 8.85 5.52
N VAL A 17 18.97 7.88 4.71
CA VAL A 17 17.63 7.31 4.82
C VAL A 17 17.62 6.21 5.89
N THR A 18 16.75 6.38 6.88
CA THR A 18 16.55 5.44 8.00
C THR A 18 15.25 4.67 7.82
N GLY A 19 15.33 3.35 7.64
CA GLY A 19 14.17 2.46 7.70
C GLY A 19 13.73 2.22 9.14
N LYS A 20 12.43 2.29 9.42
CA LYS A 20 11.86 1.93 10.72
C LYS A 20 10.91 0.75 10.56
N PHE A 21 11.19 -0.33 11.28
CA PHE A 21 10.22 -1.42 11.46
C PHE A 21 9.31 -1.08 12.63
N PHE A 22 8.00 -1.21 12.43
CA PHE A 22 7.01 -1.10 13.49
C PHE A 22 5.92 -2.15 13.28
N VAL A 23 5.34 -2.62 14.38
CA VAL A 23 4.16 -3.47 14.37
C VAL A 23 2.95 -2.58 14.59
N MET A 24 1.96 -2.65 13.70
CA MET A 24 0.71 -1.92 13.86
C MET A 24 -0.31 -2.76 14.62
N HIS A 25 -1.16 -2.08 15.38
CA HIS A 25 -2.43 -2.62 15.86
C HIS A 25 -3.57 -1.94 15.09
N PRO A 26 -4.70 -2.62 14.85
CA PRO A 26 -5.88 -1.96 14.31
C PRO A 26 -6.40 -0.92 15.32
N SER A 27 -6.71 0.28 14.83
CA SER A 27 -7.28 1.38 15.63
C SER A 27 -8.26 2.19 14.80
N GLY A 28 -9.55 2.12 15.16
CA GLY A 28 -10.59 2.90 14.49
C GLY A 28 -10.40 4.41 14.67
N GLU A 29 -9.94 4.86 15.84
CA GLU A 29 -9.66 6.27 16.11
C GLU A 29 -8.57 6.82 15.19
N GLN A 30 -7.49 6.06 14.98
CA GLN A 30 -6.42 6.47 14.07
C GLN A 30 -6.88 6.47 12.60
N LEU A 31 -7.69 5.49 12.20
CA LEU A 31 -8.28 5.47 10.86
C LEU A 31 -9.19 6.69 10.63
N GLY A 32 -9.97 7.11 11.64
CA GLY A 32 -10.78 8.33 11.57
C GLY A 32 -9.93 9.57 11.28
N LYS A 33 -8.80 9.75 11.99
CA LYS A 33 -7.86 10.86 11.74
C LYS A 33 -7.26 10.80 10.33
N ILE A 34 -6.98 9.61 9.81
CA ILE A 34 -6.51 9.44 8.43
C ILE A 34 -7.59 9.84 7.42
N THR A 35 -8.85 9.49 7.67
CA THR A 35 -9.99 9.89 6.84
C THR A 35 -10.11 11.41 6.75
N GLU A 36 -10.05 12.13 7.87
CA GLU A 36 -10.09 13.60 7.88
C GLU A 36 -8.97 14.23 7.02
N LEU A 37 -7.76 13.67 7.08
CA LEU A 37 -6.63 14.12 6.27
C LEU A 37 -6.84 13.83 4.77
N ALA A 38 -7.46 12.70 4.44
CA ALA A 38 -7.79 12.33 3.07
C ALA A 38 -8.89 13.24 2.49
N GLU A 39 -9.95 13.51 3.27
CA GLU A 39 -11.03 14.44 2.89
C GLU A 39 -10.52 15.86 2.67
N GLN A 40 -9.53 16.30 3.46
CA GLN A 40 -8.85 17.58 3.27
C GLN A 40 -7.88 17.60 2.07
N GLY A 41 -7.72 16.48 1.35
CA GLY A 41 -6.82 16.34 0.21
C GLY A 41 -5.32 16.36 0.56
N LYS A 42 -4.98 16.31 1.85
CA LYS A 42 -3.60 16.32 2.36
C LYS A 42 -2.89 14.99 2.17
N VAL A 43 -3.66 13.90 2.16
CA VAL A 43 -3.17 12.54 1.89
C VAL A 43 -3.92 11.97 0.70
N ARG A 44 -3.21 11.29 -0.20
CA ARG A 44 -3.78 10.67 -1.40
C ARG A 44 -3.28 9.24 -1.53
N ALA A 45 -4.16 8.31 -1.85
CA ALA A 45 -3.75 6.95 -2.16
C ALA A 45 -3.00 6.92 -3.50
N VAL A 46 -1.85 6.26 -3.53
CA VAL A 46 -1.15 5.96 -4.79
C VAL A 46 -1.75 4.66 -5.35
N VAL A 47 -2.48 4.78 -6.45
CA VAL A 47 -3.10 3.65 -7.14
C VAL A 47 -2.20 3.24 -8.30
N ASP A 48 -1.83 1.96 -8.34
CA ASP A 48 -1.02 1.36 -9.41
C ASP A 48 -1.89 0.95 -10.60
N SER A 49 -3.01 0.28 -10.34
CA SER A 49 -3.90 -0.26 -11.36
C SER A 49 -5.29 -0.48 -10.77
N VAL A 50 -6.32 -0.32 -11.62
CA VAL A 50 -7.71 -0.59 -11.29
C VAL A 50 -8.23 -1.65 -12.25
N PHE A 51 -8.81 -2.72 -11.72
CA PHE A 51 -9.40 -3.80 -12.50
C PHE A 51 -10.87 -3.95 -12.11
N LYS A 52 -11.70 -4.44 -13.04
CA LYS A 52 -13.04 -4.90 -12.67
C LYS A 52 -12.93 -6.15 -11.79
N LEU A 53 -13.94 -6.40 -10.97
CA LEU A 53 -13.98 -7.61 -10.14
C LEU A 53 -13.85 -8.88 -10.99
N ASP A 54 -14.49 -8.92 -12.15
CA ASP A 54 -14.41 -10.05 -13.09
C ASP A 54 -12.99 -10.29 -13.65
N GLU A 55 -12.13 -9.29 -13.56
CA GLU A 55 -10.72 -9.36 -13.98
C GLU A 55 -9.77 -9.63 -12.80
N PHE A 56 -10.27 -10.21 -11.70
CA PHE A 56 -9.46 -10.47 -10.50
C PHE A 56 -8.18 -11.24 -10.80
N GLU A 57 -8.19 -12.20 -11.74
CA GLU A 57 -7.00 -12.96 -12.13
C GLU A 57 -5.86 -12.04 -12.58
N LYS A 58 -6.16 -11.06 -13.45
CA LYS A 58 -5.18 -10.06 -13.92
C LYS A 58 -4.70 -9.15 -12.80
N ALA A 59 -5.59 -8.81 -11.86
CA ALA A 59 -5.21 -8.01 -10.69
C ALA A 59 -4.22 -8.76 -9.79
N PHE A 60 -4.43 -10.06 -9.58
CA PHE A 60 -3.51 -10.92 -8.82
C PHE A 60 -2.19 -11.17 -9.55
N GLU A 61 -2.21 -11.35 -10.87
CA GLU A 61 -0.98 -11.41 -11.69
C GLU A 61 -0.17 -10.11 -11.56
N ARG A 62 -0.84 -8.96 -11.67
CA ARG A 62 -0.22 -7.64 -11.48
C ARG A 62 0.41 -7.52 -10.09
N LEU A 63 -0.32 -7.90 -9.04
CA LEU A 63 0.16 -7.92 -7.66
C LEU A 63 1.38 -8.84 -7.47
N GLY A 64 1.31 -10.05 -8.02
CA GLY A 64 2.36 -11.08 -7.94
C GLY A 64 3.62 -10.74 -8.73
N SER A 65 3.55 -9.81 -9.69
CA SER A 65 4.70 -9.42 -10.51
C SER A 65 5.85 -8.74 -9.74
N GLY A 66 5.60 -8.26 -8.51
CA GLY A 66 6.57 -7.49 -7.72
C GLY A 66 6.91 -6.10 -8.28
N ARG A 67 6.24 -5.67 -9.35
CA ARG A 67 6.47 -4.37 -10.03
C ARG A 67 5.37 -3.34 -9.75
N THR A 68 4.52 -3.62 -8.76
CA THR A 68 3.43 -2.72 -8.37
C THR A 68 3.97 -1.48 -7.68
N ARG A 69 3.46 -0.31 -8.05
CA ARG A 69 3.79 0.98 -7.43
C ARG A 69 2.52 1.58 -6.83
N GLY A 70 2.15 1.08 -5.65
CA GLY A 70 0.95 1.53 -4.93
C GLY A 70 -0.07 0.42 -4.74
N LYS A 71 -1.35 0.78 -4.73
CA LYS A 71 -2.48 -0.14 -4.52
C LYS A 71 -3.03 -0.66 -5.84
N VAL A 72 -3.27 -1.97 -5.92
CA VAL A 72 -4.10 -2.59 -6.95
C VAL A 72 -5.55 -2.60 -6.43
N VAL A 73 -6.47 -2.00 -7.18
CA VAL A 73 -7.86 -1.81 -6.75
C VAL A 73 -8.78 -2.68 -7.61
N LEU A 74 -9.71 -3.39 -6.95
CA LEU A 74 -10.83 -4.06 -7.62
C LEU A 74 -12.06 -3.16 -7.51
N ARG A 75 -12.63 -2.79 -8.64
CA ARG A 75 -13.90 -2.06 -8.72
C ARG A 75 -15.06 -3.06 -8.73
N LEU A 76 -16.00 -2.87 -7.81
CA LEU A 76 -17.17 -3.75 -7.65
C LEU A 76 -18.33 -3.38 -8.59
N ASP A 77 -18.39 -2.14 -9.06
CA ASP A 77 -19.50 -1.63 -9.87
C ASP A 77 -19.12 -1.43 -11.35
N ASP A 78 -20.06 -1.77 -12.24
CA ASP A 78 -20.13 -1.31 -13.63
C ASP A 78 -20.82 0.07 -13.68
N GLU A 79 -20.21 1.10 -13.11
CA GLU A 79 -20.56 2.46 -13.53
C GLU A 79 -19.69 2.82 -14.73
N GLU A 80 -20.34 2.90 -15.91
CA GLU A 80 -19.85 3.58 -17.12
C GLU A 80 -19.46 5.04 -16.82
#